data_AF-A0A3B0SJZ9-F1
#
_entry.id   AF-A0A3B0SJZ9-F1
#
_cell.length_a   1.000
_cell.length_b   1.000
_cell.length_c   1.000
_cell.angle_alpha   90.00
_cell.angle_beta   90.00
_cell.angle_gamma   90.00
#
_symmetry.space_group_name_H-M   'P 1'
#
loop_
_entity.id
_entity.type
_entity.pdbx_description
1 polymer ?
#
loop_
_entity_poly.entity_id
_entity_poly.type
_entity_poly.pdbx_seq_one_letter_code
_entity_poly.pdbx_strand_id
1 'polypeptide(L)' 'RGAYGDVDENDAVLHIDSHGQMALGVRGGRADETFGIGVGDSVVIRRPDGGSRIEITSAG' A
#
# COMPACT_ATOMS: atom_id res chain seq x y z
N ARG A 1 8.32 8.19 -8.03
CA ARG A 1 7.74 9.14 -7.05
C ARG A 1 6.65 8.38 -6.32
N GLY A 2 6.68 8.33 -4.99
CA GLY A 2 6.07 7.28 -4.18
C GLY A 2 7.15 6.33 -3.68
N ALA A 3 7.99 6.81 -2.76
CA ALA A 3 9.00 6.00 -2.09
C ALA A 3 9.14 6.47 -0.63
N TYR A 4 9.93 5.75 0.16
CA TYR A 4 10.14 6.07 1.57
C TYR A 4 10.59 7.51 1.87
N GLY A 5 11.21 8.22 0.91
CA GLY A 5 11.62 9.62 1.09
C GLY A 5 10.47 10.64 1.10
N ASP A 6 9.25 10.22 0.73
CA ASP A 6 8.08 11.09 0.63
C ASP A 6 7.23 11.14 1.91
N VAL A 7 7.57 10.34 2.93
CA VAL A 7 6.86 10.27 4.23
C VAL A 7 7.82 10.50 5.39
N ASP A 8 7.34 10.85 6.57
CA ASP A 8 8.19 11.04 7.75
C ASP A 8 8.75 9.71 8.28
N GLU A 9 9.76 9.77 9.15
CA GLU A 9 10.30 8.58 9.78
C GLU A 9 9.23 7.89 10.64
N ASN A 10 9.16 6.56 10.55
CA ASN A 10 8.13 5.69 11.14
C ASN A 10 6.73 5.80 10.50
N ASP A 11 6.53 6.63 9.47
CA ASP A 11 5.28 6.67 8.75
C ASP A 11 5.17 5.56 7.70
N ALA A 12 3.92 5.17 7.43
CA ALA A 12 3.58 4.17 6.45
C ALA A 12 3.55 4.75 5.03
N VAL A 13 3.97 3.94 4.05
CA VAL A 13 3.94 4.28 2.63
C VAL A 13 3.40 3.13 1.80
N LEU A 14 2.45 3.44 0.92
CA LEU A 14 2.00 2.55 -0.14
C LEU A 14 2.72 2.95 -1.44
N HIS A 15 3.44 2.02 -2.06
CA HIS A 15 4.21 2.28 -3.28
C HIS A 15 4.21 1.06 -4.21
N ILE A 16 4.81 1.22 -5.39
CA ILE A 16 5.11 0.11 -6.29
C ILE A 16 6.57 -0.30 -6.08
N ASP A 17 6.81 -1.58 -5.81
CA ASP A 17 8.15 -2.11 -5.57
C ASP A 17 8.94 -2.34 -6.87
N SER A 18 10.19 -2.79 -6.75
CA SER A 18 11.07 -3.04 -7.91
C SER A 18 10.60 -4.20 -8.80
N HIS A 19 9.61 -4.98 -8.38
CA HIS A 19 9.00 -6.04 -9.16
C HIS A 19 7.66 -5.62 -9.79
N GLY A 20 7.25 -4.36 -9.63
CA GLY A 20 6.00 -3.84 -10.17
C GLY A 20 4.76 -4.21 -9.33
N GLN A 21 4.93 -4.65 -8.09
CA GLN A 21 3.84 -5.02 -7.19
C GLN A 21 3.50 -3.87 -6.24
N MET A 22 2.25 -3.81 -5.78
CA MET A 22 1.89 -2.92 -4.67
C MET A 22 2.54 -3.41 -3.39
N ALA A 23 3.22 -2.52 -2.67
CA ALA A 23 3.90 -2.82 -1.42
C ALA A 23 3.57 -1.78 -0.34
N LEU A 24 3.28 -2.27 0.87
CA LEU A 24 3.15 -1.47 2.08
C LEU A 24 4.47 -1.52 2.86
N GLY A 25 5.02 -0.36 3.18
CA GLY A 25 6.25 -0.22 3.95
C GLY A 25 6.11 0.80 5.08
N VAL A 26 7.09 0.81 5.98
CA VAL A 26 7.25 1.82 7.03
C VAL A 26 8.64 2.43 6.90
N ARG A 27 8.76 3.75 6.84
CA ARG A 27 10.08 4.39 6.73
C ARG A 27 10.90 4.15 7.99
N GLY A 28 12.01 3.44 7.86
CA GLY A 28 12.89 3.10 9.00
C GLY A 28 12.37 1.95 9.86
N GLY A 29 11.37 1.19 9.40
CA GLY A 29 10.76 0.12 10.19
C GLY A 29 10.20 -1.02 9.36
N ARG A 30 9.39 -1.86 10.02
CA ARG A 30 8.80 -3.08 9.48
C ARG A 30 7.28 -3.01 9.47
N ALA A 31 6.68 -3.12 8.28
CA ALA A 31 5.22 -3.04 8.12
C ALA A 31 4.48 -4.23 8.77
N ASP A 32 5.06 -5.42 8.74
CA ASP A 32 4.44 -6.61 9.34
C ASP A 32 4.38 -6.54 10.87
N GLU A 33 5.38 -5.93 11.50
CA GLU A 33 5.33 -5.61 12.93
C GLU A 33 4.34 -4.48 13.24
N THR A 34 4.35 -3.40 12.46
CA THR A 34 3.50 -2.22 12.70
C THR A 34 2.01 -2.52 12.54
N PHE A 35 1.64 -3.34 11.56
CA PHE A 35 0.24 -3.63 11.23
C PHE A 35 -0.22 -5.03 11.67
N GLY A 36 0.69 -5.88 12.16
CA GLY A 36 0.38 -7.26 12.54
C GLY A 36 -0.12 -8.10 11.37
N ILE A 37 0.38 -7.83 10.16
CA ILE A 37 -0.02 -8.50 8.92
C ILE A 37 1.00 -9.57 8.50
N GLY A 38 0.52 -10.64 7.90
CA GLY A 38 1.34 -11.75 7.41
C GLY A 38 0.94 -12.21 6.00
N VAL A 39 1.67 -13.20 5.51
CA VAL A 39 1.38 -13.83 4.22
C VAL A 39 0.00 -14.50 4.27
N GLY A 40 -0.85 -14.16 3.30
CA GLY A 40 -2.22 -14.69 3.20
C GLY A 40 -3.28 -13.73 3.74
N ASP A 41 -2.90 -12.70 4.48
CA ASP A 41 -3.84 -11.71 4.97
C ASP A 41 -4.39 -10.84 3.84
N SER A 42 -5.68 -10.51 3.95
CA SER A 42 -6.34 -9.60 3.01
C SER A 42 -6.12 -8.15 3.43
N VAL A 43 -5.55 -7.35 2.52
CA VAL A 43 -5.37 -5.90 2.70
C VAL A 43 -6.38 -5.14 1.85
N VAL A 44 -7.11 -4.21 2.47
CA VAL A 44 -8.09 -3.36 1.78
C VAL A 44 -7.57 -1.93 1.68
N ILE A 45 -7.44 -1.43 0.45
CA ILE A 45 -7.10 -0.04 0.17
C ILE A 45 -8.39 0.70 -0.19
N ARG A 46 -8.68 1.80 0.51
CA ARG A 46 -9.86 2.63 0.29
C ARG A 46 -9.47 4.10 0.14
N ARG A 47 -10.25 4.84 -0.63
CA ARG A 47 -10.19 6.31 -0.60
C ARG A 47 -10.81 6.82 0.70
N PRO A 48 -10.17 7.76 1.43
CA PRO A 48 -10.66 8.25 2.72
C PRO A 48 -12.08 8.82 2.68
N ASP A 49 -12.42 9.48 1.58
CA ASP A 49 -13.69 10.16 1.31
C ASP A 49 -14.75 9.26 0.63
N GLY A 50 -14.44 7.97 0.40
CA GLY A 50 -15.38 7.04 -0.22
C GLY A 50 -15.63 7.36 -1.69
N GLY A 51 -14.62 7.16 -2.54
CA GLY A 51 -14.78 7.36 -3.97
C GLY A 51 -15.61 6.25 -4.63
N SER A 52 -16.35 6.63 -5.69
CA SER A 52 -17.16 5.70 -6.49
C SER A 52 -16.35 4.49 -6.95
N ARG A 53 -16.97 3.31 -6.87
CA ARG A 53 -16.44 2.07 -7.45
C ARG A 53 -16.18 2.31 -8.94
N ILE A 54 -14.95 2.06 -9.37
CA ILE A 54 -14.62 2.05 -10.80
C ILE A 54 -14.90 0.62 -11.25
N GLU A 55 -15.92 0.43 -12.08
CA GLU A 55 -16.16 -0.85 -12.75
C GLU A 55 -15.03 -1.05 -13.78
N ILE A 56 -14.14 -2.00 -13.52
CA ILE A 56 -13.10 -2.40 -14.46
C ILE A 56 -13.72 -3.41 -15.43
N THR A 57 -14.11 -2.94 -16.61
CA THR A 57 -14.44 -3.83 -17.72
C THR A 57 -13.15 -4.27 -18.40
N SER A 58 -12.84 -5.55 -18.32
CA SER A 58 -11.83 -6.15 -19.21
C SER A 58 -12.34 -6.05 -20.63
N ALA A 59 -11.67 -5.28 -21.49
CA ALA A 59 -11.88 -5.39 -22.93
C ALA A 59 -11.34 -6.76 -23.35
N GLY A 60 -12.26 -7.68 -23.66
CA GLY A 60 -11.94 -8.93 -24.33
C GLY A 60 -11.68 -8.71 -25.82
#